data_AF-A0A933G4A6-F1
#
_entry.id   AF-A0A933G4A6-F1
#
_cell.length_a   1.000
_cell.length_b   1.000
_cell.length_c   1.000
_cell.angle_alpha   90.00
_cell.angle_beta   90.00
_cell.angle_gamma   90.00
#
_symmetry.space_group_name_H-M   'P 1'
#
loop_
_entity.id
_entity.type
_entity.pdbx_description
1 polymer ?
#
loop_
_entity_poly.entity_id
_entity_poly.type
_entity_poly.pdbx_seq_one_letter_code
_entity_poly.pdbx_strand_id
1 'polypeptide(L)'
;MSDELTSAVREVCRAHGDDRTRMMDIVRAVQARFGCVPGSAMDAIARATAAHRVEVEGVISFHSFLSTRAKGKVIIRLCNDIIDRMNGVDRVATAFSSSLGIGFG
;
A
#
# COMPACT_ATOMS: atom_id res chain seq x y z
N MET A 1 15.04 -4.74 -13.60
CA MET A 1 14.11 -4.23 -12.57
C MET A 1 12.63 -4.40 -12.94
N SER A 2 12.16 -4.01 -14.13
CA SER A 2 10.74 -4.21 -14.54
C SER A 2 10.31 -5.68 -14.57
N ASP A 3 11.22 -6.55 -14.98
CA ASP A 3 10.90 -7.96 -15.26
C ASP A 3 10.80 -8.77 -13.97
N GLU A 4 11.66 -8.48 -12.98
CA GLU A 4 11.59 -9.05 -11.64
C GLU A 4 10.30 -8.65 -10.92
N LEU A 5 9.94 -7.36 -10.99
CA LEU A 5 8.67 -6.86 -10.44
C LEU A 5 7.48 -7.57 -11.08
N THR A 6 7.45 -7.66 -12.42
CA THR A 6 6.36 -8.30 -13.15
C THR A 6 6.24 -9.78 -12.79
N SER A 7 7.37 -10.49 -12.68
CA SER A 7 7.40 -11.91 -12.30
C SER A 7 6.88 -12.12 -10.88
N ALA A 8 7.34 -11.31 -9.93
CA ALA A 8 6.88 -11.35 -8.54
C ALA A 8 5.40 -10.98 -8.38
N VAL A 9 4.91 -9.99 -9.13
CA VAL A 9 3.48 -9.64 -9.14
C VAL A 9 2.65 -10.81 -9.68
N ARG A 10 3.11 -11.49 -10.73
CA ARG A 10 2.44 -12.67 -11.28
C ARG A 10 2.41 -13.83 -10.30
N GLU A 11 3.48 -14.03 -9.52
CA GLU A 11 3.50 -15.01 -8.43
C GLU A 11 2.43 -14.70 -7.38
N VAL A 12 2.31 -13.43 -6.97
CA VAL A 12 1.28 -12.99 -6.03
C VAL A 12 -0.13 -13.21 -6.60
N CYS A 13 -0.39 -12.82 -7.85
CA CYS A 13 -1.71 -13.01 -8.47
C CYS A 13 -2.09 -14.50 -8.51
N ARG A 14 -1.16 -15.38 -8.89
CA ARG A 14 -1.36 -16.83 -8.91
C ARG A 14 -1.64 -17.40 -7.52
N ALA A 15 -0.97 -16.91 -6.48
CA ALA A 15 -1.23 -17.32 -5.10
C ALA A 15 -2.67 -17.01 -4.64
N HIS A 16 -3.32 -16.04 -5.30
CA HIS A 16 -4.72 -15.68 -5.10
C HIS A 16 -5.65 -16.22 -6.19
N GLY A 17 -5.17 -17.14 -7.04
CA GLY A 17 -5.95 -17.78 -8.10
C GLY A 17 -6.25 -16.89 -9.31
N ASP A 18 -5.48 -15.81 -9.49
CA ASP A 18 -5.74 -14.77 -10.50
C ASP A 18 -7.17 -14.18 -10.42
N ASP A 19 -7.78 -14.28 -9.23
CA ASP A 19 -9.17 -13.92 -9.00
C ASP A 19 -9.33 -12.40 -8.82
N ARG A 20 -10.02 -11.78 -9.77
CA ARG A 20 -10.35 -10.36 -9.77
C ARG A 20 -11.14 -9.92 -8.53
N THR A 21 -11.95 -10.79 -7.93
CA THR A 21 -12.71 -10.47 -6.70
C THR A 21 -11.79 -10.31 -5.49
N ARG A 22 -10.55 -10.81 -5.57
CA ARG A 22 -9.51 -10.71 -4.53
C ARG A 22 -8.52 -9.57 -4.76
N MET A 23 -8.89 -8.55 -5.56
CA MET A 23 -8.03 -7.42 -5.89
C MET A 23 -7.37 -6.77 -4.65
N MET A 24 -8.14 -6.59 -3.58
CA MET A 24 -7.65 -6.02 -2.32
C MET A 24 -6.51 -6.85 -1.71
N ASP A 25 -6.64 -8.18 -1.70
CA ASP A 25 -5.63 -9.09 -1.17
C ASP A 25 -4.36 -9.05 -2.03
N ILE A 26 -4.53 -9.11 -3.36
CA ILE A 26 -3.44 -9.08 -4.33
C ILE A 26 -2.63 -7.79 -4.18
N VAL A 27 -3.31 -6.63 -4.19
CA VAL A 27 -2.67 -5.31 -4.09
C VAL A 27 -1.97 -5.15 -2.73
N ARG A 28 -2.56 -5.64 -1.63
CA ARG A 28 -1.91 -5.65 -0.32
C ARG A 28 -0.65 -6.50 -0.29
N ALA A 29 -0.68 -7.69 -0.90
CA ALA A 29 0.48 -8.58 -0.97
C ALA A 29 1.62 -7.99 -1.82
N VAL A 30 1.29 -7.35 -2.94
CA VAL A 30 2.27 -6.59 -3.74
C VAL A 30 2.87 -5.46 -2.92
N GLN A 31 2.06 -4.65 -2.25
CA GLN A 31 2.57 -3.58 -1.39
C GLN A 31 3.44 -4.10 -0.25
N ALA A 32 3.06 -5.22 0.39
CA ALA A 32 3.84 -5.80 1.47
C ALA A 32 5.24 -6.24 1.00
N ARG A 33 5.34 -6.70 -0.25
CA ARG A 33 6.60 -7.14 -0.85
C ARG A 33 7.50 -5.98 -1.31
N PHE A 34 6.90 -4.91 -1.85
CA PHE A 34 7.65 -3.82 -2.50
C PHE A 34 7.61 -2.48 -1.77
N GLY A 35 6.81 -2.34 -0.71
CA GLY A 35 6.57 -1.09 0.00
C GLY A 35 5.66 -0.10 -0.73
N CYS A 36 5.27 -0.40 -1.97
CA CYS A 36 4.34 0.39 -2.78
C CYS A 36 3.78 -0.44 -3.95
N VAL A 37 2.84 0.15 -4.69
CA VAL A 37 2.25 -0.43 -5.91
C VAL A 37 2.42 0.57 -7.06
N PRO A 38 3.56 0.54 -7.78
CA PRO A 38 3.82 1.45 -8.89
C PRO A 38 2.94 1.09 -10.11
N GLY A 39 2.82 2.02 -11.07
CA GLY A 39 1.99 1.83 -12.26
C GLY A 39 2.27 0.53 -13.04
N SER A 40 3.55 0.15 -13.17
CA SER A 40 3.95 -1.12 -13.80
C SER A 40 3.42 -2.36 -13.07
N ALA A 41 3.31 -2.31 -11.74
CA ALA A 41 2.69 -3.38 -10.96
C ALA A 41 1.17 -3.41 -11.20
N MET A 42 0.52 -2.24 -11.29
CA MET A 42 -0.91 -2.16 -11.62
C MET A 42 -1.22 -2.80 -12.98
N ASP A 43 -0.39 -2.50 -13.99
CA ASP A 43 -0.53 -3.06 -15.33
C ASP A 43 -0.34 -4.59 -15.32
N ALA A 44 0.61 -5.09 -14.53
CA ALA A 44 0.86 -6.52 -14.37
C ALA A 44 -0.30 -7.23 -13.66
N ILE A 45 -0.86 -6.64 -12.60
CA ILE A 45 -2.05 -7.15 -11.90
C ILE A 45 -3.23 -7.20 -12.85
N ALA A 46 -3.52 -6.10 -13.56
CA ALA A 46 -4.63 -6.00 -14.48
C ALA A 46 -4.58 -7.09 -15.57
N ARG A 47 -3.39 -7.33 -16.15
CA ARG A 47 -3.17 -8.42 -17.11
C ARG A 47 -3.36 -9.80 -16.50
N ALA A 48 -2.89 -10.03 -15.27
CA ALA A 48 -2.98 -11.33 -14.62
C ALA A 48 -4.42 -11.71 -14.25
N THR A 49 -5.20 -10.75 -13.75
CA THR A 49 -6.58 -10.98 -13.26
C THR A 49 -7.66 -10.69 -14.30
N ALA A 50 -7.29 -10.45 -15.57
CA ALA A 50 -8.20 -10.02 -16.64
C ALA A 50 -9.11 -8.84 -16.24
N ALA A 51 -8.54 -7.85 -15.52
CA ALA A 51 -9.23 -6.64 -15.09
C ALA A 51 -8.79 -5.43 -15.92
N HIS A 52 -9.58 -4.35 -15.92
CA HIS A 52 -9.08 -3.09 -16.47
C HIS A 52 -8.11 -2.42 -15.49
N ARG A 53 -7.05 -1.80 -16.03
CA ARG A 53 -6.07 -1.05 -15.24
C ARG A 53 -6.72 -0.02 -14.30
N VAL A 54 -7.76 0.66 -14.77
CA VAL A 54 -8.51 1.67 -14.00
C VAL A 54 -9.16 1.11 -12.74
N GLU A 55 -9.53 -0.18 -12.73
CA GLU A 55 -10.11 -0.80 -11.55
C GLU A 55 -9.05 -1.07 -10.48
N VAL A 56 -7.86 -1.52 -10.90
CA VAL A 56 -6.71 -1.70 -10.01
C VAL A 56 -6.31 -0.37 -9.39
N GLU A 57 -6.20 0.67 -10.22
CA GLU A 57 -5.90 2.03 -9.77
C GLU A 57 -7.00 2.59 -8.86
N GLY A 58 -8.26 2.30 -9.15
CA GLY A 58 -9.40 2.65 -8.30
C GLY A 58 -9.26 2.10 -6.88
N VAL A 59 -8.95 0.81 -6.73
CA VAL A 59 -8.70 0.20 -5.42
C VAL A 59 -7.53 0.87 -4.70
N ILE A 60 -6.43 1.13 -5.41
CA ILE A 60 -5.21 1.72 -4.82
C ILE A 60 -5.43 3.17 -4.38
N SER A 61 -6.11 3.96 -5.20
CA SER A 61 -6.38 5.37 -4.91
C SER A 61 -7.45 5.56 -3.84
N PHE A 62 -8.42 4.65 -3.74
CA PHE A 62 -9.50 4.72 -2.77
C PHE A 62 -9.05 4.40 -1.33
N HIS A 63 -8.15 3.44 -1.15
CA HIS A 63 -7.72 3.00 0.18
C HIS A 63 -6.45 3.72 0.66
N SER A 64 -6.58 4.55 1.70
CA SER A 64 -5.51 5.39 2.25
C SER A 64 -4.24 4.67 2.72
N PHE A 65 -4.33 3.37 3.01
CA PHE A 65 -3.18 2.57 3.44
C PHE A 65 -2.39 1.97 2.28
N LEU A 66 -2.89 2.11 1.04
CA LEU A 66 -2.17 1.75 -0.18
C LEU A 66 -1.43 2.99 -0.72
N SER A 67 -0.27 2.78 -1.34
CA SER A 67 0.56 3.86 -1.87
C SER A 67 1.21 3.48 -3.19
N THR A 68 1.24 4.45 -4.10
CA THR A 68 1.97 4.35 -5.38
C THR A 68 3.44 4.74 -5.24
N ARG A 69 3.83 5.31 -4.09
CA ARG A 69 5.19 5.75 -3.79
C ARG A 69 5.79 4.85 -2.74
N ALA A 70 7.08 4.55 -2.89
CA ALA A 70 7.81 3.74 -1.92
C ALA A 70 7.69 4.36 -0.51
N LYS A 71 7.19 3.57 0.44
CA LYS A 71 7.18 3.91 1.86
C LYS A 71 8.33 3.20 2.57
N GLY A 72 8.68 3.71 3.76
CA GLY A 72 9.71 3.09 4.60
C GLY A 72 9.32 1.67 5.03
N LYS A 73 10.32 0.88 5.42
CA LYS A 73 10.13 -0.51 5.90
C LYS A 73 9.15 -0.60 7.08
N VAL A 74 9.17 0.40 7.95
CA VAL A 74 8.26 0.52 9.10
C VAL A 74 7.34 1.71 8.86
N ILE A 75 6.03 1.44 8.78
CA ILE A 75 5.01 2.47 8.63
C ILE A 75 4.36 2.70 9.99
N ILE A 76 4.57 3.88 10.55
CA ILE A 76 3.95 4.30 11.80
C ILE A 76 2.64 5.02 11.46
N ARG A 77 1.51 4.50 11.94
CA ARG A 77 0.19 5.15 11.83
C ARG A 77 -0.23 5.58 13.22
N LEU A 78 -0.34 6.89 13.43
CA LEU A 78 -0.85 7.45 14.68
C LEU A 78 -2.33 7.76 14.50
N CYS A 79 -3.17 7.16 15.33
CA CYS A 79 -4.61 7.46 15.35
C CYS A 79 -4.83 8.91 15.80
N ASN A 80 -5.77 9.60 15.17
CA ASN A 80 -6.10 10.99 15.46
C ASN A 80 -7.61 11.21 15.59
N ASP A 81 -8.33 10.18 16.01
CA ASP A 81 -9.76 10.24 16.31
C ASP A 81 -10.01 11.18 17.50
N ILE A 82 -11.27 11.57 17.69
CA ILE A 82 -11.64 12.58 18.70
C ILE A 82 -11.17 12.21 20.11
N ILE A 83 -11.23 10.93 20.47
CA ILE A 83 -10.79 10.42 21.77
C ILE A 83 -9.28 10.60 21.94
N ASP A 84 -8.48 10.30 20.91
CA ASP A 84 -7.02 10.46 20.97
C ASP A 84 -6.63 11.93 21.08
N ARG A 85 -7.34 12.80 20.35
CA ARG A 85 -7.14 14.26 20.46
C ARG A 85 -7.43 14.76 21.86
N MET A 86 -8.55 14.33 22.46
CA MET A 86 -8.90 14.66 23.84
C MET A 86 -7.89 14.12 24.86
N ASN A 87 -7.23 12.99 24.54
CA ASN A 87 -6.20 12.37 25.39
C ASN A 87 -4.76 12.81 25.04
N GLY A 88 -4.59 13.82 24.20
CA GLY A 88 -3.29 14.45 23.94
C GLY A 88 -2.41 13.72 22.93
N VAL A 89 -2.98 13.23 21.83
CA VAL A 89 -2.26 12.67 20.67
C VAL A 89 -1.07 13.53 20.21
N ASP A 90 -1.17 14.85 20.33
CA ASP A 90 -0.10 15.79 19.95
C ASP A 90 1.20 15.55 20.72
N ARG A 91 1.11 15.09 21.97
CA ARG A 91 2.29 14.70 22.77
C ARG A 91 2.98 13.47 22.18
N VAL A 92 2.19 12.50 21.72
CA VAL A 92 2.70 11.28 21.06
C VAL A 92 3.30 11.61 19.70
N ALA A 93 2.61 12.45 18.90
CA ALA A 93 3.09 12.95 17.62
C ALA A 93 4.45 13.67 17.77
N THR A 94 4.57 14.52 18.79
CA THR A 94 5.81 15.23 19.12
C THR A 94 6.92 14.26 19.51
N ALA A 95 6.63 13.29 20.40
CA ALA A 95 7.61 12.30 20.83
C ALA A 95 8.18 11.49 19.65
N PHE A 96 7.32 11.03 18.72
CA PHE A 96 7.78 10.36 17.51
C PHE A 96 8.63 11.26 16.62
N SER A 97 8.17 12.49 16.37
CA SER A 97 8.87 13.41 15.46
C SER A 97 10.24 13.81 16.00
N SER A 98 10.34 14.09 17.30
CA SER A 98 11.62 14.41 17.96
C SER A 98 12.57 13.21 18.02
N SER A 99 12.06 12.00 18.23
CA SER A 99 12.89 10.80 18.32
C SER A 99 13.41 10.32 16.96
N LEU A 100 12.60 10.47 15.91
CA LEU A 100 12.92 10.00 14.56
C LEU A 100 13.50 11.09 13.66
N GLY A 101 13.37 12.37 14.02
CA GLY A 101 13.84 13.50 13.23
C GLY A 101 13.04 13.75 11.94
N ILE A 102 11.83 13.19 11.83
CA ILE A 102 10.94 13.30 10.65
C ILE A 102 9.53 13.72 11.07
N GLY A 103 8.83 14.44 10.18
CA GLY A 103 7.43 14.80 10.36
C GLY A 103 6.46 13.78 9.74
N PHE A 104 5.16 14.06 9.83
CA PHE A 104 4.12 13.29 9.16
C PHE A 104 4.12 13.54 7.63
N GLY A 105 3.92 12.50 6.81
CA GLY A 105 3.84 12.56 5.34
C GLY A 105 3.89 11.22 4.61
#